data_AF-A0A5Q4BF30-F1
#
_entry.id   AF-A0A5Q4BF30-F1
#
_cell.length_a   1.000
_cell.length_b   1.000
_cell.length_c   1.000
_cell.angle_alpha   90.00
_cell.angle_beta   90.00
_cell.angle_gamma   90.00
#
_symmetry.space_group_name_H-M   'P 1'
#
loop_
_entity.id
_entity.type
_entity.pdbx_description
1 polymer ?
#
loop_
_entity_poly.entity_id
_entity_poly.type
_entity_poly.pdbx_seq_one_letter_code
_entity_poly.pdbx_strand_id
1 'polypeptide(L)'
;MNISDWGNGTAHDLYHHALFEIPGELMTSTSSRAILQLESVADRVLASGEPVPLRLPCKGTCNYTSIIEGPKLNCRQASLTEMPEYDQRSANGTFEPFSKCRGGDVFLAWDAAETELNLLKVEDSFKVAWFPIRGGSCVPNATMKAMACSTALATYRLTMATFQNGSRDIRASILSETAISTGKPMGTSLHEYFPGEKLVNGSKAAQDDLTIQFRTLQALAIRQAAVQSLTGKILYKYDLFPGVPALVVNGTRAAGSPYIGIRNKFGLDVNITAESLQSYLQDVLISSISLNWLQPETLWTYSEPIEAFEGAAVYLFSEPWQFYAPYGACLAATTLVYLLGYQALRRNGSSAGNSLLQLVSTTSPGGILRELGKECSSGGSENFSKGLKEAKLRFGMKRTDEGPEAAKSDGAVALF
;
A
#
# COMPACT_ATOMS: atom_id res chain seq x y z
N MET A 1 11.61 1.10 -1.39
CA MET A 1 11.66 -0.38 -1.45
C MET A 1 13.11 -0.75 -1.61
N ASN A 2 13.68 -1.36 -0.58
CA ASN A 2 15.03 -1.89 -0.64
C ASN A 2 14.97 -3.37 -1.00
N ILE A 3 15.21 -3.72 -2.27
CA ILE A 3 15.22 -5.12 -2.71
C ILE A 3 16.50 -5.86 -2.29
N SER A 4 17.44 -5.15 -1.67
CA SER A 4 18.67 -5.72 -1.14
C SER A 4 18.51 -6.25 0.29
N ASP A 5 17.33 -6.07 0.90
CA ASP A 5 17.06 -6.55 2.24
C ASP A 5 16.75 -8.03 2.23
N TRP A 6 17.68 -8.81 2.77
CA TRP A 6 17.57 -10.26 2.93
C TRP A 6 17.37 -10.67 4.40
N GLY A 7 17.07 -9.71 5.28
CA GLY A 7 16.69 -9.96 6.66
C GLY A 7 17.85 -9.99 7.68
N ASN A 8 17.68 -10.81 8.71
CA ASN A 8 18.42 -10.77 9.98
C ASN A 8 19.79 -11.48 9.99
N GLY A 9 20.27 -11.98 8.85
CA GLY A 9 21.51 -12.79 8.84
C GLY A 9 21.31 -14.30 8.75
N THR A 10 20.07 -14.80 8.72
CA THR A 10 19.79 -16.24 8.64
C THR A 10 19.34 -16.65 7.24
N ALA A 11 19.60 -17.90 6.87
CA ALA A 11 19.13 -18.46 5.60
C ALA A 11 17.59 -18.43 5.52
N HIS A 12 16.92 -18.73 6.63
CA HIS A 12 15.47 -18.68 6.72
C HIS A 12 14.90 -17.31 6.35
N ASP A 13 15.46 -16.24 6.91
CA ASP A 13 14.97 -14.88 6.63
C ASP A 13 15.27 -14.45 5.19
N LEU A 14 16.43 -14.86 4.66
CA LEU A 14 16.77 -14.67 3.25
C LEU A 14 15.75 -15.33 2.31
N TYR A 15 15.32 -16.55 2.63
CA TYR A 15 14.31 -17.27 1.85
C TYR A 15 12.93 -16.65 1.96
N HIS A 16 12.58 -16.11 3.13
CA HIS A 16 11.32 -15.39 3.33
C HIS A 16 11.25 -14.11 2.51
N HIS A 17 12.37 -13.40 2.34
CA HIS A 17 12.43 -12.17 1.56
C HIS A 17 12.60 -12.42 0.04
N ALA A 18 12.97 -13.63 -0.38
CA ALA A 18 13.25 -13.94 -1.78
C ALA A 18 11.99 -13.95 -2.67
N LEU A 19 12.04 -13.21 -3.79
CA LEU A 19 11.05 -13.23 -4.88
C LEU A 19 11.39 -14.27 -5.96
N PHE A 20 12.42 -15.07 -5.75
CA PHE A 20 12.92 -16.09 -6.68
C PHE A 20 13.00 -17.45 -6.00
N GLU A 21 13.06 -18.51 -6.82
CA GLU A 21 13.18 -19.88 -6.33
C GLU A 21 14.64 -20.19 -6.03
N ILE A 22 14.87 -20.84 -4.89
CA ILE A 22 16.20 -21.25 -4.45
C ILE A 22 16.30 -22.77 -4.60
N PRO A 23 17.11 -23.27 -5.54
CA PRO A 23 17.17 -24.71 -5.82
C PRO A 23 17.72 -25.50 -4.63
N GLY A 24 17.17 -26.69 -4.42
CA GLY A 24 17.73 -27.69 -3.50
C GLY A 24 17.13 -27.73 -2.08
N GLU A 25 16.22 -26.84 -1.72
CA GLU A 25 15.47 -26.93 -0.47
C GLU A 25 14.01 -27.32 -0.69
N LEU A 26 13.47 -28.04 0.30
CA LEU A 26 12.08 -28.45 0.37
C LEU A 26 11.23 -27.17 0.42
N MET A 27 10.71 -26.75 -0.74
CA MET A 27 9.91 -25.54 -0.96
C MET A 27 9.32 -24.98 0.34
N THR A 28 9.99 -24.01 0.94
CA THR A 28 9.29 -23.15 1.89
C THR A 28 8.18 -22.51 1.07
N SER A 29 6.93 -22.77 1.45
CA SER A 29 5.75 -22.38 0.65
C SER A 29 5.67 -20.87 0.35
N THR A 30 6.54 -20.06 0.94
CA THR A 30 6.61 -18.60 0.88
C THR A 30 7.26 -18.09 -0.42
N SER A 31 8.42 -18.59 -0.83
CA SER A 31 9.12 -18.11 -2.05
C SER A 31 8.34 -18.43 -3.32
N SER A 32 7.80 -19.65 -3.44
CA SER A 32 6.93 -20.04 -4.56
C SER A 32 5.65 -19.19 -4.62
N ARG A 33 5.10 -18.77 -3.47
CA ARG A 33 3.95 -17.86 -3.42
C ARG A 33 4.31 -16.47 -3.91
N ALA A 34 5.48 -15.94 -3.54
CA ALA A 34 5.92 -14.62 -3.97
C ALA A 34 6.07 -14.56 -5.50
N ILE A 35 6.64 -15.58 -6.13
CA ILE A 35 6.76 -15.70 -7.60
C ILE A 35 5.36 -15.69 -8.25
N LEU A 36 4.45 -16.57 -7.81
CA LEU A 36 3.10 -16.64 -8.36
C LEU A 36 2.32 -15.34 -8.18
N GLN A 37 2.52 -14.64 -7.07
CA GLN A 37 1.90 -13.34 -6.83
C GLN A 37 2.51 -12.26 -7.75
N LEU A 38 3.81 -12.31 -7.99
CA LEU A 38 4.51 -11.38 -8.87
C LEU A 38 4.09 -11.57 -10.34
N GLU A 39 3.96 -12.82 -10.80
CA GLU A 39 3.38 -13.16 -12.10
C GLU A 39 1.94 -12.64 -12.22
N SER A 40 1.10 -12.90 -11.21
CA SER A 40 -0.29 -12.41 -11.17
C SER A 40 -0.38 -10.88 -11.21
N VAL A 41 0.54 -10.19 -10.54
CA VAL A 41 0.66 -8.72 -10.61
C VAL A 41 1.06 -8.30 -12.02
N ALA A 42 2.06 -8.93 -12.62
CA ALA A 42 2.51 -8.63 -13.97
C ALA A 42 1.38 -8.79 -14.99
N ASP A 43 0.64 -9.89 -14.92
CA ASP A 43 -0.51 -10.16 -15.77
C ASP A 43 -1.60 -9.09 -15.63
N ARG A 44 -1.85 -8.64 -14.40
CA ARG A 44 -2.86 -7.62 -14.13
C ARG A 44 -2.44 -6.27 -14.69
N VAL A 45 -1.18 -5.87 -14.50
CA VAL A 45 -0.63 -4.64 -15.11
C VAL A 45 -0.72 -4.73 -16.63
N LEU A 46 -0.32 -5.85 -17.21
CA LEU A 46 -0.33 -6.05 -18.66
C LEU A 46 -1.74 -5.89 -19.23
N ALA A 47 -2.75 -6.41 -18.53
CA ALA A 47 -4.16 -6.32 -18.93
C ALA A 47 -4.78 -4.94 -18.70
N SER A 48 -4.45 -4.25 -17.60
CA SER A 48 -5.03 -2.94 -17.27
C SER A 48 -4.38 -1.78 -18.02
N GLY A 49 -3.09 -1.88 -18.34
CA GLY A 49 -2.30 -0.76 -18.85
C GLY A 49 -1.93 0.27 -17.78
N GLU A 50 -2.03 -0.10 -16.50
CA GLU A 50 -1.70 0.77 -15.37
C GLU A 50 -1.21 -0.05 -14.17
N PRO A 51 -0.40 0.52 -13.26
CA PRO A 51 0.01 -0.15 -12.03
C PRO A 51 -1.17 -0.62 -11.17
N VAL A 52 -1.00 -1.77 -10.51
CA VAL A 52 -1.97 -2.30 -9.53
C VAL A 52 -2.15 -1.29 -8.39
N PRO A 53 -3.39 -1.02 -7.95
CA PRO A 53 -3.65 -0.06 -6.89
C PRO A 53 -2.87 -0.36 -5.60
N LEU A 54 -1.95 0.54 -5.25
CA LEU A 54 -1.22 0.50 -3.99
C LEU A 54 -2.12 0.92 -2.81
N ARG A 55 -1.91 0.35 -1.63
CA ARG A 55 -2.45 0.93 -0.40
C ARG A 55 -1.59 2.13 -0.03
N LEU A 56 -2.22 3.29 0.05
CA LEU A 56 -1.53 4.52 0.39
C LEU A 56 -1.30 4.55 1.90
N PRO A 57 -0.20 5.17 2.36
CA PRO A 57 0.01 5.39 3.79
C PRO A 57 -1.03 6.36 4.39
N CYS A 58 -1.73 7.13 3.56
CA CYS A 58 -2.62 8.22 3.96
C CYS A 58 -4.09 7.87 3.63
N LYS A 59 -5.05 8.39 4.42
CA LYS A 59 -6.49 8.14 4.22
C LYS A 59 -7.17 9.11 3.25
N GLY A 60 -6.46 10.13 2.75
CA GLY A 60 -7.00 11.19 1.89
C GLY A 60 -6.04 11.60 0.76
N THR A 61 -6.13 12.86 0.35
CA THR A 61 -5.21 13.48 -0.62
C THR A 61 -3.79 13.40 -0.06
N CYS A 62 -2.90 12.76 -0.80
CA CYS A 62 -1.53 12.56 -0.34
C CYS A 62 -0.56 12.70 -1.49
N ASN A 63 0.55 13.37 -1.24
CA ASN A 63 1.69 13.37 -2.14
C ASN A 63 2.91 12.88 -1.37
N TYR A 64 3.56 11.84 -1.88
CA TYR A 64 4.79 11.34 -1.30
C TYR A 64 5.76 10.93 -2.39
N THR A 65 7.04 10.99 -2.03
CA THR A 65 8.13 10.53 -2.88
C THR A 65 8.74 9.30 -2.23
N SER A 66 9.03 8.28 -3.04
CA SER A 66 9.77 7.09 -2.58
C SER A 66 10.90 6.77 -3.53
N ILE A 67 11.94 6.13 -2.99
CA ILE A 67 13.05 5.60 -3.77
C ILE A 67 12.91 4.08 -3.77
N ILE A 68 12.98 3.50 -4.96
CA ILE A 68 12.92 2.05 -5.14
C ILE A 68 14.06 1.60 -6.06
N GLU A 69 14.64 0.44 -5.77
CA GLU A 69 15.55 -0.24 -6.67
C GLU A 69 14.79 -1.30 -7.46
N GLY A 70 15.16 -1.52 -8.72
CA GLY A 70 14.52 -2.55 -9.54
C GLY A 70 15.16 -2.72 -10.92
N PRO A 71 14.62 -3.61 -11.75
CA PRO A 71 15.14 -3.85 -13.08
C PRO A 71 14.77 -2.72 -14.04
N LYS A 72 15.60 -2.54 -15.07
CA LYS A 72 15.39 -1.68 -16.23
C LYS A 72 15.70 -2.49 -17.50
N LEU A 73 14.90 -2.33 -18.54
CA LEU A 73 15.20 -2.87 -19.86
C LEU A 73 16.06 -1.89 -20.66
N ASN A 74 17.15 -2.40 -21.22
CA ASN A 74 17.93 -1.74 -22.24
C ASN A 74 17.69 -2.47 -23.57
N CYS A 75 16.72 -1.95 -24.33
CA CYS A 75 16.30 -2.55 -25.58
C CYS A 75 17.04 -1.96 -26.78
N ARG A 76 17.45 -2.83 -27.71
CA ARG A 76 17.97 -2.48 -29.02
C ARG A 76 17.16 -3.16 -30.11
N GLN A 77 17.12 -2.55 -31.30
CA GLN A 77 16.60 -3.21 -32.48
C GLN A 77 17.45 -4.47 -32.76
N ALA A 78 16.79 -5.59 -33.00
CA ALA A 78 17.42 -6.88 -33.28
C ALA A 78 17.08 -7.34 -34.71
N SER A 79 17.91 -8.21 -35.26
CA SER A 79 17.59 -8.95 -36.48
C SER A 79 16.63 -10.10 -36.16
N LEU A 80 15.75 -10.45 -37.09
CA LEU A 80 14.89 -11.64 -36.98
C LEU A 80 15.72 -12.94 -36.88
N THR A 81 16.94 -12.95 -37.43
CA THR A 81 17.88 -14.08 -37.32
C THR A 81 18.39 -14.31 -35.90
N GLU A 82 18.26 -13.32 -35.01
CA GLU A 82 18.62 -13.47 -33.59
C GLU A 82 17.51 -14.19 -32.78
N MET A 83 16.35 -14.46 -33.39
CA MET A 83 15.23 -15.15 -32.73
C MET A 83 15.41 -16.68 -32.77
N PRO A 84 15.33 -17.40 -31.65
CA PRO A 84 15.56 -18.85 -31.63
C PRO A 84 14.57 -19.66 -32.48
N GLU A 85 13.30 -19.23 -32.52
CA GLU A 85 12.26 -19.89 -33.33
C GLU A 85 12.45 -19.69 -34.85
N TYR A 86 13.12 -18.60 -35.25
CA TYR A 86 13.50 -18.38 -36.65
C TYR A 86 14.50 -19.43 -37.11
N ASP A 87 15.52 -19.72 -36.29
CA ASP A 87 16.59 -20.66 -36.61
C ASP A 87 16.08 -22.10 -36.73
N GLN A 88 15.25 -22.55 -35.77
CA GLN A 88 14.67 -23.91 -35.79
C GLN A 88 13.72 -24.16 -36.97
N ARG A 89 12.89 -23.17 -37.34
CA ARG A 89 11.95 -23.32 -38.48
C ARG A 89 12.63 -23.14 -39.84
N SER A 90 13.68 -22.32 -39.92
CA SER A 90 14.51 -22.18 -41.14
C SER A 90 15.25 -23.49 -41.46
N ALA A 91 15.73 -24.22 -40.44
CA ALA A 91 16.43 -25.48 -40.62
C ALA A 91 15.54 -26.62 -41.22
N ASN A 92 14.23 -26.56 -41.02
CA ASN A 92 13.29 -27.61 -41.47
C ASN A 92 12.71 -27.39 -42.88
N GLY A 93 13.12 -26.34 -43.61
CA GLY A 93 12.76 -26.14 -45.02
C GLY A 93 11.28 -25.85 -45.32
N THR A 94 10.43 -25.64 -44.31
CA THR A 94 8.98 -25.38 -44.45
C THR A 94 8.61 -23.90 -44.59
N PHE A 95 9.55 -23.07 -45.03
CA PHE A 95 9.47 -21.61 -44.90
C PHE A 95 8.61 -20.95 -46.00
N GLU A 96 7.39 -20.50 -45.67
CA GLU A 96 6.99 -19.15 -46.07
C GLU A 96 7.41 -18.24 -44.90
N PRO A 97 8.41 -17.35 -45.07
CA PRO A 97 8.91 -16.52 -43.99
C PRO A 97 7.79 -15.72 -43.34
N PHE A 98 8.10 -15.13 -42.18
CA PHE A 98 7.54 -13.90 -41.60
C PHE A 98 7.46 -12.74 -42.62
N SER A 99 6.75 -12.97 -43.72
CA SER A 99 6.62 -12.18 -44.94
C SER A 99 5.17 -11.78 -45.15
N LYS A 100 4.23 -12.51 -44.52
CA LYS A 100 2.81 -12.24 -44.56
C LYS A 100 2.28 -12.18 -43.13
N CYS A 101 1.74 -11.02 -42.77
CA CYS A 101 1.03 -10.84 -41.50
C CYS A 101 -0.32 -11.60 -41.48
N ARG A 102 -0.93 -11.86 -42.65
CA ARG A 102 -2.14 -12.69 -42.77
C ARG A 102 -1.78 -14.18 -42.74
N GLY A 103 -2.34 -14.92 -41.78
CA GLY A 103 -2.15 -16.36 -41.64
C GLY A 103 -0.88 -16.77 -40.89
N GLY A 104 -0.14 -15.80 -40.33
CA GLY A 104 1.14 -16.03 -39.64
C GLY A 104 1.16 -15.52 -38.20
N ASP A 105 2.32 -15.70 -37.55
CA ASP A 105 2.63 -15.17 -36.23
C ASP A 105 2.77 -13.64 -36.32
N VAL A 106 1.91 -12.88 -35.65
CA VAL A 106 1.93 -11.39 -35.62
C VAL A 106 2.65 -10.82 -34.41
N PHE A 107 2.84 -11.64 -33.38
CA PHE A 107 3.63 -11.34 -32.20
C PHE A 107 4.27 -12.63 -31.70
N LEU A 108 5.54 -12.53 -31.33
CA LEU A 108 6.32 -13.58 -30.72
C LEU A 108 7.21 -12.96 -29.65
N ALA A 109 7.15 -13.49 -28.45
CA ALA A 109 8.04 -13.13 -27.36
C ALA A 109 8.71 -14.40 -26.83
N TRP A 110 10.02 -14.31 -26.60
CA TRP A 110 10.86 -15.40 -26.17
C TRP A 110 11.76 -14.92 -25.03
N ASP A 111 11.85 -15.75 -23.99
CA ASP A 111 12.83 -15.61 -22.93
C ASP A 111 13.87 -16.73 -22.97
N ALA A 112 15.15 -16.39 -23.06
CA ALA A 112 16.21 -17.39 -23.11
C ALA A 112 16.30 -18.19 -21.80
N ALA A 113 15.87 -17.60 -20.68
CA ALA A 113 15.83 -18.25 -19.38
C ALA A 113 14.85 -19.44 -19.29
N GLU A 114 13.83 -19.54 -20.16
CA GLU A 114 12.89 -20.67 -20.17
C GLU A 114 13.48 -21.95 -20.79
N THR A 115 14.51 -21.82 -21.63
CA THR A 115 15.05 -22.94 -22.42
C THR A 115 16.06 -23.79 -21.67
N GLU A 116 16.70 -23.25 -20.63
CA GLU A 116 17.64 -24.00 -19.79
C GLU A 116 17.05 -24.15 -18.38
N LEU A 117 16.66 -25.37 -17.99
CA LEU A 117 16.37 -25.76 -16.60
C LEU A 117 17.55 -25.56 -15.62
N ASN A 118 18.63 -24.90 -16.06
CA ASN A 118 19.80 -24.59 -15.28
C ASN A 118 19.69 -23.17 -14.72
N LEU A 119 19.15 -23.07 -13.50
CA LEU A 119 19.13 -21.86 -12.65
C LEU A 119 20.51 -21.17 -12.45
N LEU A 120 21.59 -21.72 -13.00
CA LEU A 120 22.97 -21.24 -12.88
C LEU A 120 23.39 -20.27 -13.99
N LYS A 121 22.61 -20.17 -15.09
CA LYS A 121 22.81 -19.20 -16.17
C LYS A 121 21.50 -18.48 -16.45
N VAL A 122 21.18 -17.49 -15.61
CA VAL A 122 20.11 -16.56 -15.94
C VAL A 122 20.62 -15.67 -17.07
N GLU A 123 20.27 -16.01 -18.29
CA GLU A 123 20.52 -15.15 -19.44
C GLU A 123 19.62 -13.91 -19.30
N ASP A 124 20.22 -12.72 -19.30
CA ASP A 124 19.52 -11.46 -19.06
C ASP A 124 18.78 -10.94 -20.30
N SER A 125 18.70 -11.76 -21.35
CA SER A 125 18.22 -11.38 -22.67
C SER A 125 16.76 -11.80 -22.89
N PHE A 126 15.91 -10.82 -23.17
CA PHE A 126 14.52 -11.00 -23.60
C PHE A 126 14.39 -10.55 -25.05
N LYS A 127 13.68 -11.31 -25.87
CA LYS A 127 13.54 -11.05 -27.29
C LYS A 127 12.07 -11.01 -27.68
N VAL A 128 11.69 -10.01 -28.48
CA VAL A 128 10.32 -9.86 -28.99
C VAL A 128 10.34 -9.50 -30.46
N ALA A 129 9.43 -10.06 -31.22
CA ALA A 129 9.21 -9.78 -32.62
C ALA A 129 7.73 -9.61 -32.92
N TRP A 130 7.38 -8.66 -33.78
CA TRP A 130 5.99 -8.34 -34.09
C TRP A 130 5.82 -7.77 -35.49
N PHE A 131 4.65 -7.97 -36.06
CA PHE A 131 4.19 -7.23 -37.22
C PHE A 131 3.47 -5.97 -36.79
N PRO A 132 3.73 -4.81 -37.42
CA PRO A 132 2.92 -3.64 -37.15
C PRO A 132 1.51 -3.84 -37.69
N ILE A 133 0.52 -3.74 -36.79
CA ILE A 133 -0.90 -3.78 -37.13
C ILE A 133 -1.47 -2.39 -36.88
N ARG A 134 -2.35 -1.93 -37.76
CA ARG A 134 -3.11 -0.69 -37.58
C ARG A 134 -4.59 -0.90 -37.88
N GLY A 135 -5.47 -0.50 -36.97
CA GLY A 135 -6.92 -0.65 -37.09
C GLY A 135 -7.35 -2.11 -37.27
N GLY A 136 -6.68 -3.04 -36.61
CA GLY A 136 -6.96 -4.49 -36.73
C GLY A 136 -6.52 -5.12 -38.05
N SER A 137 -5.84 -4.37 -38.92
CA SER A 137 -5.35 -4.83 -40.22
C SER A 137 -3.83 -4.74 -40.30
N CYS A 138 -3.23 -5.71 -40.99
CA CYS A 138 -1.82 -5.70 -41.30
C CYS A 138 -1.47 -4.44 -42.12
N VAL A 139 -0.41 -3.73 -41.72
CA VAL A 139 0.09 -2.61 -42.53
C VAL A 139 0.65 -3.18 -43.85
N PRO A 140 0.19 -2.69 -45.02
CA PRO A 140 0.67 -3.20 -46.30
C PRO A 140 2.18 -2.97 -46.44
N ASN A 141 2.89 -3.98 -46.98
CA ASN A 141 4.36 -4.00 -47.15
C ASN A 141 5.18 -3.90 -45.85
N ALA A 142 4.55 -4.01 -44.69
CA ALA A 142 5.31 -4.02 -43.45
C ALA A 142 6.02 -5.36 -43.25
N THR A 143 7.27 -5.28 -42.81
CA THR A 143 8.05 -6.42 -42.36
C THR A 143 7.92 -6.59 -40.86
N MET A 144 8.13 -7.82 -40.39
CA MET A 144 8.23 -8.10 -38.96
C MET A 144 9.44 -7.35 -38.39
N LYS A 145 9.22 -6.70 -37.25
CA LYS A 145 10.27 -6.04 -36.46
C LYS A 145 10.69 -6.96 -35.33
N ALA A 146 11.93 -6.84 -34.88
CA ALA A 146 12.43 -7.55 -33.72
C ALA A 146 13.24 -6.63 -32.80
N MET A 147 13.21 -6.92 -31.51
CA MET A 147 13.89 -6.18 -30.46
C MET A 147 14.48 -7.18 -29.47
N ALA A 148 15.68 -6.87 -28.98
CA ALA A 148 16.34 -7.59 -27.92
C ALA A 148 16.58 -6.63 -26.76
N CYS A 149 16.19 -7.03 -25.55
CA CYS A 149 16.33 -6.24 -24.34
C CYS A 149 17.23 -6.98 -23.36
N SER A 150 18.23 -6.29 -22.83
CA SER A 150 19.01 -6.75 -21.68
C SER A 150 18.50 -6.08 -20.41
N THR A 151 18.84 -6.66 -19.25
CA THR A 151 18.39 -6.15 -17.95
C THR A 151 19.53 -5.41 -17.25
N ALA A 152 19.24 -4.21 -16.76
CA ALA A 152 20.12 -3.46 -15.88
C ALA A 152 19.42 -3.23 -14.52
N LEU A 153 20.19 -2.91 -13.50
CA LEU A 153 19.66 -2.41 -12.23
C LEU A 153 19.51 -0.89 -12.33
N ALA A 154 18.40 -0.37 -11.81
CA ALA A 154 18.15 1.06 -11.75
C ALA A 154 17.52 1.46 -10.43
N THR A 155 17.83 2.68 -9.99
CA THR A 155 17.21 3.32 -8.84
C THR A 155 16.17 4.31 -9.36
N TYR A 156 14.91 4.09 -9.02
CA TYR A 156 13.78 4.93 -9.42
C TYR A 156 13.38 5.85 -8.27
N ARG A 157 13.11 7.11 -8.60
CA ARG A 157 12.34 8.02 -7.77
C ARG A 157 10.89 7.98 -8.24
N LEU A 158 9.99 7.57 -7.35
CA LEU A 158 8.56 7.57 -7.57
C LEU A 158 7.93 8.75 -6.86
N THR A 159 7.16 9.55 -7.58
CA THR A 159 6.28 10.57 -6.99
C THR A 159 4.84 10.10 -7.17
N MET A 160 4.15 9.87 -6.06
CA MET A 160 2.78 9.38 -6.04
C MET A 160 1.88 10.46 -5.45
N ALA A 161 0.92 10.91 -6.23
CA ALA A 161 -0.10 11.86 -5.80
C ALA A 161 -1.48 11.22 -5.89
N THR A 162 -2.28 11.37 -4.84
CA THR A 162 -3.67 10.92 -4.79
C THR A 162 -4.59 12.10 -4.56
N PHE A 163 -5.69 12.12 -5.30
CA PHE A 163 -6.63 13.22 -5.34
C PHE A 163 -7.94 12.84 -4.64
N GLN A 164 -8.73 13.84 -4.23
CA GLN A 164 -9.99 13.62 -3.50
C GLN A 164 -11.02 12.78 -4.25
N ASN A 165 -10.99 12.81 -5.59
CA ASN A 165 -11.84 12.00 -6.46
C ASN A 165 -11.39 10.51 -6.54
N GLY A 166 -10.33 10.13 -5.81
CA GLY A 166 -9.74 8.79 -5.84
C GLY A 166 -8.78 8.54 -7.00
N SER A 167 -8.58 9.51 -7.91
CA SER A 167 -7.60 9.39 -8.98
C SER A 167 -6.18 9.43 -8.42
N ARG A 168 -5.26 8.82 -9.16
CA ARG A 168 -3.85 8.67 -8.76
C ARG A 168 -2.97 9.09 -9.93
N ASP A 169 -1.92 9.82 -9.62
CA ASP A 169 -0.85 10.14 -10.57
C ASP A 169 0.44 9.52 -10.00
N ILE A 170 1.02 8.59 -10.74
CA ILE A 170 2.27 7.93 -10.39
C ILE A 170 3.27 8.29 -11.47
N ARG A 171 4.35 8.96 -11.09
CA ARG A 171 5.45 9.27 -12.00
C ARG A 171 6.72 8.64 -11.48
N ALA A 172 7.47 8.00 -12.37
CA ALA A 172 8.79 7.50 -12.06
C ALA A 172 9.84 8.24 -12.87
N SER A 173 10.99 8.47 -12.24
CA SER A 173 12.20 8.96 -12.91
C SER A 173 13.38 8.12 -12.45
N ILE A 174 14.28 7.78 -13.38
CA ILE A 174 15.49 7.02 -13.07
C ILE A 174 16.55 7.99 -12.52
N LEU A 175 17.11 7.66 -11.36
CA LEU A 175 18.18 8.43 -10.70
C LEU A 175 19.57 7.92 -11.07
N SER A 176 19.73 6.60 -11.11
CA SER A 176 21.01 5.94 -11.40
C SER A 176 20.78 4.57 -12.01
N GLU A 177 21.76 4.11 -12.78
CA GLU A 177 21.73 2.84 -13.49
C GLU A 177 23.06 2.11 -13.31
N THR A 178 22.99 0.80 -13.12
CA THR A 178 24.14 -0.09 -13.00
C THR A 178 23.92 -1.32 -13.87
N ALA A 179 24.93 -1.66 -14.68
CA ALA A 179 24.87 -2.86 -15.49
C ALA A 179 24.92 -4.10 -14.59
N ILE A 180 24.09 -5.11 -14.91
CA ILE A 180 24.17 -6.42 -14.26
C ILE A 180 25.31 -7.18 -14.93
N SER A 181 26.35 -7.54 -14.17
CA SER A 181 27.42 -8.39 -14.69
C SER A 181 26.99 -9.85 -14.60
N THR A 182 26.52 -10.42 -15.70
CA THR A 182 26.16 -11.85 -15.85
C THR A 182 27.37 -12.76 -16.02
N GLY A 183 28.59 -12.22 -16.01
CA GLY A 183 29.82 -12.95 -16.32
C GLY A 183 30.28 -13.97 -15.28
N LYS A 184 29.71 -13.94 -14.06
CA LYS A 184 29.83 -15.05 -13.10
C LYS A 184 28.51 -15.82 -13.14
N PRO A 185 28.53 -17.17 -13.20
CA PRO A 185 27.31 -17.92 -12.92
C PRO A 185 26.80 -17.41 -11.57
N MET A 186 25.55 -16.95 -11.51
CA MET A 186 24.91 -16.44 -10.28
C MET A 186 24.58 -17.59 -9.32
N GLY A 187 25.51 -18.55 -9.25
CA GLY A 187 25.34 -19.91 -8.78
C GLY A 187 26.56 -20.39 -8.00
N THR A 188 27.27 -19.50 -7.31
CA THR A 188 27.61 -19.88 -5.93
C THR A 188 26.27 -20.07 -5.26
N SER A 189 25.94 -21.32 -4.97
CA SER A 189 24.69 -21.68 -4.33
C SER A 189 24.51 -20.73 -3.15
N LEU A 190 23.40 -19.98 -3.02
CA LEU A 190 23.23 -19.05 -1.88
C LEU A 190 23.46 -19.76 -0.54
N HIS A 191 23.24 -21.08 -0.52
CA HIS A 191 23.62 -22.02 0.53
C HIS A 191 25.09 -21.96 0.99
N GLU A 192 26.03 -21.63 0.11
CA GLU A 192 27.46 -21.48 0.43
C GLU A 192 27.73 -20.35 1.43
N TYR A 193 26.85 -19.33 1.48
CA TYR A 193 26.93 -18.28 2.49
C TYR A 193 26.40 -18.72 3.86
N PHE A 194 25.67 -19.84 3.94
CA PHE A 194 24.98 -20.32 5.13
C PHE A 194 25.27 -21.80 5.46
N PRO A 195 26.53 -22.22 5.66
CA PRO A 195 26.83 -23.56 6.14
C PRO A 195 26.28 -23.73 7.58
N GLY A 196 25.13 -24.38 7.70
CA GLY A 196 24.43 -24.56 8.99
C GLY A 196 23.45 -23.43 9.35
N GLU A 197 22.73 -22.87 8.37
CA GLU A 197 21.60 -21.92 8.51
C GLU A 197 21.92 -20.51 9.04
N LYS A 198 23.14 -20.28 9.51
CA LYS A 198 23.65 -18.96 9.87
C LYS A 198 24.65 -18.49 8.84
N LEU A 199 24.62 -17.19 8.54
CA LEU A 199 25.68 -16.58 7.76
C LEU A 199 27.01 -16.95 8.42
N VAL A 200 27.98 -17.44 7.63
CA VAL A 200 29.36 -17.55 8.11
C VAL A 200 29.73 -16.22 8.79
N ASN A 201 30.55 -16.23 9.84
CA ASN A 201 31.21 -15.03 10.38
C ASN A 201 32.05 -14.39 9.26
N GLY A 202 31.36 -13.76 8.32
CA GLY A 202 31.86 -13.41 7.02
C GLY A 202 32.62 -12.12 7.16
N SER A 203 33.77 -12.05 6.49
CA SER A 203 34.36 -10.75 6.20
C SER A 203 33.31 -9.84 5.57
N LYS A 204 33.40 -8.52 5.80
CA LYS A 204 32.51 -7.53 5.19
C LYS A 204 32.32 -7.74 3.67
N ALA A 205 33.37 -8.19 2.99
CA ALA A 205 33.35 -8.52 1.57
C ALA A 205 32.34 -9.64 1.20
N ALA A 206 32.16 -10.65 2.06
CA ALA A 206 31.19 -11.72 1.81
C ALA A 206 29.74 -11.25 2.00
N GLN A 207 29.50 -10.35 2.95
CA GLN A 207 28.18 -9.72 3.14
C GLN A 207 27.83 -8.77 1.99
N ASP A 208 28.80 -7.98 1.55
CA ASP A 208 28.63 -7.07 0.40
C ASP A 208 28.33 -7.87 -0.87
N ASP A 209 29.06 -8.98 -1.09
CA ASP A 209 28.84 -9.87 -2.24
C ASP A 209 27.47 -10.57 -2.19
N LEU A 210 27.06 -11.12 -1.04
CA LEU A 210 25.72 -11.68 -0.84
C LEU A 210 24.63 -10.66 -1.13
N THR A 211 24.78 -9.44 -0.61
CA THR A 211 23.80 -8.35 -0.80
C THR A 211 23.68 -7.97 -2.28
N ILE A 212 24.81 -7.92 -3.00
CA ILE A 212 24.82 -7.65 -4.45
C ILE A 212 24.13 -8.78 -5.22
N GLN A 213 24.42 -10.04 -4.89
CA GLN A 213 23.80 -11.20 -5.55
C GLN A 213 22.29 -11.26 -5.29
N PHE A 214 21.88 -11.12 -4.02
CA PHE A 214 20.47 -11.10 -3.63
C PHE A 214 19.70 -9.98 -4.33
N ARG A 215 20.21 -8.73 -4.29
CA ARG A 215 19.62 -7.60 -5.02
C ARG A 215 19.43 -7.90 -6.51
N THR A 216 20.43 -8.52 -7.12
CA THR A 216 20.43 -8.83 -8.55
C THR A 216 19.38 -9.89 -8.88
N LEU A 217 19.30 -10.96 -8.08
CA LEU A 217 18.30 -12.03 -8.24
C LEU A 217 16.87 -11.51 -8.04
N GLN A 218 16.66 -10.62 -7.08
CA GLN A 218 15.36 -9.97 -6.86
C GLN A 218 14.92 -9.15 -8.07
N ALA A 219 15.82 -8.35 -8.65
CA ALA A 219 15.52 -7.59 -9.85
C ALA A 219 15.25 -8.49 -11.06
N LEU A 220 16.01 -9.57 -11.21
CA LEU A 220 15.79 -10.56 -12.26
C LEU A 220 14.45 -11.29 -12.08
N ALA A 221 14.02 -11.59 -10.85
CA ALA A 221 12.71 -12.17 -10.57
C ALA A 221 11.56 -11.26 -11.02
N ILE A 222 11.63 -9.97 -10.70
CA ILE A 222 10.63 -8.97 -11.14
C ILE A 222 10.59 -8.89 -12.67
N ARG A 223 11.76 -8.88 -13.31
CA ARG A 223 11.86 -8.92 -14.78
C ARG A 223 11.32 -10.24 -15.34
N GLN A 224 11.59 -11.38 -14.71
CA GLN A 224 11.12 -12.70 -15.13
C GLN A 224 9.60 -12.76 -15.14
N ALA A 225 8.95 -12.36 -14.05
CA ALA A 225 7.50 -12.32 -13.96
C ALA A 225 6.89 -11.41 -15.04
N ALA A 226 7.48 -10.23 -15.26
CA ALA A 226 7.03 -9.31 -16.31
C ALA A 226 7.14 -9.94 -17.71
N VAL A 227 8.29 -10.56 -18.00
CA VAL A 227 8.60 -11.17 -19.30
C VAL A 227 7.74 -12.41 -19.56
N GLN A 228 7.51 -13.27 -18.57
CA GLN A 228 6.66 -14.45 -18.71
C GLN A 228 5.24 -14.11 -19.14
N SER A 229 4.66 -13.01 -18.64
CA SER A 229 3.34 -12.54 -19.10
C SER A 229 3.33 -12.14 -20.60
N LEU A 230 4.49 -11.75 -21.15
CA LEU A 230 4.67 -11.42 -22.55
C LEU A 230 4.96 -12.65 -23.40
N THR A 231 5.74 -13.61 -22.88
CA THR A 231 6.20 -14.81 -23.60
C THR A 231 5.05 -15.56 -24.27
N GLY A 232 5.32 -16.14 -25.45
CA GLY A 232 4.35 -16.86 -26.26
C GLY A 232 4.08 -16.17 -27.59
N LYS A 233 2.99 -16.56 -28.26
CA LYS A 233 2.70 -16.14 -29.63
C LYS A 233 1.25 -15.75 -29.87
N ILE A 234 1.06 -14.79 -30.78
CA ILE A 234 -0.25 -14.40 -31.29
C ILE A 234 -0.25 -14.67 -32.79
N LEU A 235 -1.21 -15.49 -33.22
CA LEU A 235 -1.47 -15.84 -34.60
C LEU A 235 -2.63 -15.00 -35.12
N TYR A 236 -2.49 -14.46 -36.33
CA TYR A 236 -3.56 -13.70 -36.97
C TYR A 236 -4.18 -14.52 -38.10
N LYS A 237 -5.43 -14.99 -37.88
CA LYS A 237 -6.17 -15.83 -38.82
C LYS A 237 -7.35 -15.08 -39.43
N TYR A 238 -7.52 -15.21 -40.74
CA TYR A 238 -8.66 -14.63 -41.46
C TYR A 238 -9.75 -15.65 -41.81
N ASP A 239 -9.48 -16.94 -41.62
CA ASP A 239 -10.31 -18.03 -42.18
C ASP A 239 -11.21 -18.71 -41.14
N LEU A 240 -11.21 -18.25 -39.89
CA LEU A 240 -12.08 -18.83 -38.84
C LEU A 240 -13.56 -18.49 -39.08
N PHE A 241 -13.84 -17.29 -39.63
CA PHE A 241 -15.17 -16.87 -40.07
C PHE A 241 -15.04 -15.99 -41.33
N PRO A 242 -15.91 -16.11 -42.34
CA PRO A 242 -15.82 -15.32 -43.56
C PRO A 242 -15.84 -13.82 -43.25
N GLY A 243 -14.71 -13.14 -43.48
CA GLY A 243 -14.60 -11.69 -43.36
C GLY A 243 -14.30 -11.14 -41.96
N VAL A 244 -14.10 -11.97 -40.94
CA VAL A 244 -13.78 -11.50 -39.58
C VAL A 244 -12.35 -11.92 -39.20
N PRO A 245 -11.41 -10.96 -39.01
CA PRO A 245 -10.09 -11.29 -38.51
C PRO A 245 -10.19 -11.80 -37.06
N ALA A 246 -9.51 -12.91 -36.78
CA ALA A 246 -9.45 -13.51 -35.46
C ALA A 246 -8.00 -13.61 -34.99
N LEU A 247 -7.76 -13.23 -33.73
CA LEU A 247 -6.49 -13.47 -33.04
C LEU A 247 -6.59 -14.81 -32.33
N VAL A 248 -5.66 -15.71 -32.64
CA VAL A 248 -5.47 -16.94 -31.87
C VAL A 248 -4.26 -16.73 -30.98
N VAL A 249 -4.51 -16.67 -29.69
CA VAL A 249 -3.50 -16.44 -28.66
C VAL A 249 -3.02 -17.79 -28.16
N ASN A 250 -1.71 -18.00 -28.09
CA ASN A 250 -1.13 -19.23 -27.57
C ASN A 250 0.01 -18.90 -26.61
N GLY A 251 -0.22 -19.14 -25.32
CA GLY A 251 0.79 -19.00 -24.27
C GLY A 251 1.08 -17.57 -23.80
N THR A 252 0.54 -16.53 -24.45
CA THR A 252 0.81 -15.13 -24.10
C THR A 252 -0.41 -14.40 -23.56
N ARG A 253 -0.21 -13.47 -22.63
CA ARG A 253 -1.24 -12.53 -22.15
C ARG A 253 -1.10 -11.13 -22.75
N ALA A 254 -0.14 -10.97 -23.65
CA ALA A 254 0.10 -9.76 -24.44
C ALA A 254 -1.11 -9.29 -25.25
N ALA A 255 -1.93 -10.25 -25.71
CA ALA A 255 -3.11 -9.97 -26.51
C ALA A 255 -4.17 -9.27 -25.66
N GLY A 256 -4.37 -7.97 -25.88
CA GLY A 256 -5.22 -7.17 -25.00
C GLY A 256 -4.52 -5.95 -24.43
N SER A 257 -3.19 -5.99 -24.36
CA SER A 257 -2.41 -5.05 -23.58
C SER A 257 -2.28 -3.66 -24.23
N PRO A 258 -2.52 -2.59 -23.47
CA PRO A 258 -2.20 -1.22 -23.89
C PRO A 258 -0.71 -1.01 -24.20
N TYR A 259 0.21 -1.75 -23.54
CA TYR A 259 1.65 -1.63 -23.78
C TYR A 259 2.14 -2.22 -25.11
N ILE A 260 1.35 -3.13 -25.69
CA ILE A 260 1.66 -3.82 -26.95
C ILE A 260 0.85 -3.23 -28.11
N GLY A 261 -0.14 -2.39 -27.78
CA GLY A 261 -0.79 -1.49 -28.71
C GLY A 261 -2.25 -1.86 -28.96
N ILE A 262 -3.10 -1.71 -27.96
CA ILE A 262 -4.55 -1.72 -28.14
C ILE A 262 -5.09 -0.34 -27.84
N ARG A 263 -5.68 0.30 -28.86
CA ARG A 263 -6.30 1.61 -28.70
C ARG A 263 -7.74 1.52 -28.20
N ASN A 264 -8.47 0.48 -28.56
CA ASN A 264 -9.83 0.24 -28.08
C ASN A 264 -10.21 -1.25 -28.23
N LYS A 265 -11.38 -1.64 -27.68
CA LYS A 265 -11.90 -3.03 -27.62
C LYS A 265 -11.94 -3.76 -28.98
N PHE A 266 -11.84 -3.04 -30.10
CA PHE A 266 -11.93 -3.57 -31.46
C PHE A 266 -10.74 -3.15 -32.36
N GLY A 267 -9.81 -2.36 -31.83
CA GLY A 267 -8.76 -1.66 -32.56
C GLY A 267 -7.40 -2.14 -32.09
N LEU A 268 -6.97 -3.26 -32.66
CA LEU A 268 -5.63 -3.79 -32.48
C LEU A 268 -4.65 -2.93 -33.29
N ASP A 269 -3.71 -2.30 -32.60
CA ASP A 269 -2.65 -1.44 -33.14
C ASP A 269 -1.28 -1.92 -32.65
N VAL A 270 -0.84 -3.12 -33.05
CA VAL A 270 0.43 -3.66 -32.54
C VAL A 270 1.59 -2.77 -32.99
N ASN A 271 2.20 -2.06 -32.05
CA ASN A 271 3.39 -1.24 -32.29
C ASN A 271 4.21 -1.10 -31.02
N ILE A 272 5.11 -2.06 -30.82
CA ILE A 272 5.95 -2.15 -29.64
C ILE A 272 7.12 -1.18 -29.77
N THR A 273 7.46 -0.48 -28.70
CA THR A 273 8.66 0.35 -28.63
C THR A 273 9.46 0.00 -27.37
N ALA A 274 10.72 0.42 -27.32
CA ALA A 274 11.54 0.22 -26.13
C ALA A 274 10.91 0.89 -24.90
N GLU A 275 10.31 2.07 -25.11
CA GLU A 275 9.62 2.84 -24.09
C GLU A 275 8.37 2.14 -23.58
N SER A 276 7.59 1.48 -24.45
CA SER A 276 6.36 0.79 -24.03
C SER A 276 6.67 -0.45 -23.20
N LEU A 277 7.72 -1.21 -23.54
CA LEU A 277 8.19 -2.35 -22.75
C LEU A 277 8.81 -1.90 -21.42
N GLN A 278 9.58 -0.81 -21.43
CA GLN A 278 10.14 -0.24 -20.20
C GLN A 278 9.05 0.30 -19.28
N SER A 279 8.02 0.98 -19.82
CA SER A 279 6.86 1.43 -19.05
C SER A 279 6.14 0.25 -18.41
N TYR A 280 5.90 -0.82 -19.18
CA TYR A 280 5.30 -2.03 -18.64
C TYR A 280 6.12 -2.61 -17.47
N LEU A 281 7.43 -2.82 -17.65
CA LEU A 281 8.28 -3.34 -16.58
C LEU A 281 8.28 -2.41 -15.35
N GLN A 282 8.32 -1.11 -15.57
CA GLN A 282 8.27 -0.11 -14.51
C GLN A 282 6.94 -0.19 -13.75
N ASP A 283 5.83 -0.38 -14.44
CA ASP A 283 4.50 -0.48 -13.82
C ASP A 283 4.35 -1.80 -13.06
N VAL A 284 4.97 -2.89 -13.53
CA VAL A 284 5.11 -4.14 -12.75
C VAL A 284 5.94 -3.93 -11.49
N LEU A 285 7.09 -3.25 -11.60
CA LEU A 285 7.95 -2.91 -10.47
C LEU A 285 7.21 -2.02 -9.44
N ILE A 286 6.47 -1.02 -9.88
CA ILE A 286 5.66 -0.17 -8.99
C ILE A 286 4.60 -1.04 -8.30
N SER A 287 3.96 -1.94 -9.05
CA SER A 287 2.92 -2.81 -8.54
C SER A 287 3.46 -3.87 -7.58
N SER A 288 4.73 -4.27 -7.71
CA SER A 288 5.35 -5.21 -6.78
C SER A 288 5.35 -4.66 -5.36
N ILE A 289 5.40 -3.33 -5.16
CA ILE A 289 5.24 -2.69 -3.83
C ILE A 289 3.98 -3.22 -3.10
N SER A 290 2.95 -3.65 -3.83
CA SER A 290 1.74 -4.21 -3.24
C SER A 290 1.86 -5.58 -2.59
N LEU A 291 2.89 -6.37 -2.90
CA LEU A 291 3.03 -7.73 -2.37
C LEU A 291 3.31 -7.73 -0.86
N ASN A 292 4.00 -6.72 -0.36
CA ASN A 292 4.24 -6.53 1.08
C ASN A 292 2.95 -6.51 1.92
N TRP A 293 1.81 -6.12 1.34
CA TRP A 293 0.54 -6.08 2.07
C TRP A 293 -0.26 -7.38 2.01
N LEU A 294 0.09 -8.28 1.09
CA LEU A 294 -0.60 -9.55 0.89
C LEU A 294 -0.05 -10.66 1.79
N GLN A 295 1.06 -10.39 2.50
CA GLN A 295 1.73 -11.35 3.37
C GLN A 295 1.73 -10.88 4.83
N PRO A 296 1.68 -11.81 5.80
CA PRO A 296 1.76 -11.48 7.23
C PRO A 296 3.14 -10.94 7.64
N GLU A 297 4.18 -11.26 6.87
CA GLU A 297 5.55 -10.79 7.04
C GLU A 297 5.95 -9.94 5.83
N THR A 298 6.76 -8.90 6.04
CA THR A 298 7.19 -7.98 4.98
C THR A 298 8.29 -8.61 4.12
N LEU A 299 8.11 -8.64 2.80
CA LEU A 299 9.10 -9.16 1.83
C LEU A 299 10.28 -8.20 1.62
N TRP A 300 10.13 -6.91 1.94
CA TRP A 300 11.20 -5.92 1.94
C TRP A 300 10.91 -4.79 2.92
N THR A 301 11.96 -4.08 3.33
CA THR A 301 11.85 -2.87 4.13
C THR A 301 11.82 -1.58 3.30
N TYR A 302 11.30 -0.53 3.94
CA TYR A 302 11.44 0.84 3.48
C TYR A 302 12.74 1.39 4.07
N SER A 303 13.66 1.84 3.21
CA SER A 303 14.98 2.33 3.61
C SER A 303 14.92 3.63 4.43
N GLU A 304 13.87 4.43 4.24
CA GLU A 304 13.67 5.70 4.93
C GLU A 304 12.19 5.90 5.27
N PRO A 305 11.86 6.61 6.36
CA PRO A 305 10.50 7.05 6.64
C PRO A 305 9.96 7.86 5.46
N ILE A 306 8.80 7.48 4.93
CA ILE A 306 8.16 8.23 3.86
C ILE A 306 7.55 9.49 4.49
N GLU A 307 8.13 10.66 4.20
CA GLU A 307 7.50 11.94 4.52
C GLU A 307 6.23 12.08 3.66
N ALA A 308 5.08 11.78 4.28
CA ALA A 308 3.79 11.92 3.65
C ALA A 308 3.15 13.25 4.09
N PHE A 309 2.86 14.13 3.14
CA PHE A 309 2.06 15.31 3.40
C PHE A 309 0.59 14.90 3.40
N GLU A 310 0.05 14.64 4.58
CA GLU A 310 -1.39 14.45 4.73
C GLU A 310 -2.08 15.78 4.45
N GLY A 311 -2.96 15.81 3.45
CA GLY A 311 -3.78 16.97 3.15
C GLY A 311 -4.72 17.27 4.32
N ALA A 312 -4.27 18.10 5.27
CA ALA A 312 -5.14 18.62 6.31
C ALA A 312 -6.11 19.62 5.69
N ALA A 313 -7.38 19.58 6.11
CA ALA A 313 -8.32 20.65 5.82
C ALA A 313 -7.85 21.93 6.53
N VAL A 314 -7.09 22.76 5.83
CA VAL A 314 -6.68 24.06 6.35
C VAL A 314 -7.80 25.04 6.04
N TYR A 315 -8.48 25.49 7.09
CA TYR A 315 -9.43 26.60 6.97
C TYR A 315 -8.64 27.88 6.73
N LEU A 316 -8.50 28.25 5.46
CA LEU A 316 -7.91 29.50 5.03
C LEU A 316 -8.99 30.58 5.10
N PHE A 317 -8.94 31.38 6.15
CA PHE A 317 -9.73 32.60 6.24
C PHE A 317 -9.08 33.67 5.36
N SER A 318 -9.86 34.31 4.50
CA SER A 318 -9.36 35.37 3.62
C SER A 318 -8.80 36.55 4.42
N GLU A 319 -9.33 36.76 5.63
CA GLU A 319 -8.88 37.79 6.56
C GLU A 319 -8.80 37.23 7.99
N PRO A 320 -7.77 37.60 8.78
CA PRO A 320 -7.61 37.10 10.15
C PRO A 320 -8.81 37.36 11.07
N TRP A 321 -9.56 38.45 10.84
CA TRP A 321 -10.71 38.83 11.66
C TRP A 321 -11.87 37.84 11.62
N GLN A 322 -12.03 37.09 10.52
CA GLN A 322 -13.08 36.08 10.39
C GLN A 322 -12.91 34.96 11.42
N PHE A 323 -11.67 34.69 11.83
CA PHE A 323 -11.36 33.79 12.93
C PHE A 323 -11.52 34.50 14.28
N TYR A 324 -10.85 35.63 14.50
CA TYR A 324 -10.81 36.23 15.84
C TYR A 324 -12.14 36.81 16.32
N ALA A 325 -12.99 37.33 15.43
CA ALA A 325 -14.24 37.99 15.81
C ALA A 325 -15.24 37.07 16.55
N PRO A 326 -15.61 35.88 16.05
CA PRO A 326 -16.55 35.00 16.76
C PRO A 326 -15.99 34.49 18.09
N TYR A 327 -14.72 34.08 18.12
CA TYR A 327 -14.10 33.61 19.37
C TYR A 327 -13.95 34.74 20.39
N GLY A 328 -13.55 35.93 19.95
CA GLY A 328 -13.46 37.13 20.79
C GLY A 328 -14.80 37.55 21.36
N ALA A 329 -15.87 37.50 20.55
CA ALA A 329 -17.23 37.80 21.01
C ALA A 329 -17.73 36.81 22.08
N CYS A 330 -17.50 35.50 21.87
CA CYS A 330 -17.82 34.47 22.86
C CYS A 330 -17.04 34.67 24.17
N LEU A 331 -15.76 35.01 24.08
CA LEU A 331 -14.89 35.23 25.25
C LEU A 331 -15.32 36.49 26.03
N ALA A 332 -15.67 37.57 25.32
CA ALA A 332 -16.21 38.77 25.94
C ALA A 332 -17.55 38.50 26.65
N ALA A 333 -18.47 37.79 25.99
CA ALA A 333 -19.77 37.44 26.56
C ALA A 333 -19.63 36.57 27.82
N THR A 334 -18.78 35.54 27.77
CA THR A 334 -18.51 34.67 28.91
C THR A 334 -17.84 35.44 30.06
N THR A 335 -16.90 36.34 29.76
CA THR A 335 -16.26 37.18 30.77
C THR A 335 -17.27 38.08 31.49
N LEU A 336 -18.23 38.68 30.76
CA LEU A 336 -19.29 39.48 31.36
C LEU A 336 -20.18 38.65 32.29
N VAL A 337 -20.56 37.44 31.88
CA VAL A 337 -21.35 36.52 32.73
C VAL A 337 -20.58 36.14 33.98
N TYR A 338 -19.28 35.84 33.87
CA TYR A 338 -18.43 35.53 35.02
C TYR A 338 -18.31 36.70 35.99
N LEU A 339 -18.13 37.93 35.48
CA LEU A 339 -18.07 39.13 36.31
C LEU A 339 -19.39 39.38 37.05
N LEU A 340 -20.52 39.19 36.38
CA LEU A 340 -21.85 39.28 36.99
C LEU A 340 -22.04 38.19 38.06
N GLY A 341 -21.65 36.96 37.78
CA GLY A 341 -21.67 35.85 38.73
C GLY A 341 -20.78 36.12 39.95
N TYR A 342 -19.57 36.64 39.74
CA TYR A 342 -18.66 37.02 40.82
C TYR A 342 -19.21 38.16 41.69
N GLN A 343 -19.83 39.17 41.06
CA GLN A 343 -20.48 40.25 41.79
C GLN A 343 -21.69 39.75 42.58
N ALA A 344 -22.49 38.84 42.03
CA ALA A 344 -23.60 38.21 42.74
C ALA A 344 -23.10 37.40 43.94
N LEU A 345 -22.04 36.62 43.78
CA LEU A 345 -21.40 35.88 44.88
C LEU A 345 -20.90 36.82 45.98
N ARG A 346 -20.22 37.92 45.62
CA ARG A 346 -19.74 38.92 46.60
C ARG A 346 -20.89 39.63 47.34
N ARG A 347 -21.97 39.97 46.64
CA ARG A 347 -23.12 40.69 47.24
C ARG A 347 -24.00 39.78 48.10
N ASN A 348 -24.16 38.52 47.71
CA ASN A 348 -24.99 37.58 48.46
C ASN A 348 -24.30 37.12 49.75
N GLY A 349 -22.97 37.22 49.84
CA GLY A 349 -22.21 37.16 51.09
C GLY A 349 -22.28 35.82 51.85
N SER A 350 -23.01 34.83 51.34
CA SER A 350 -23.13 33.50 51.92
C SER A 350 -22.17 32.53 51.23
N SER A 351 -21.33 31.91 52.04
CA SER A 351 -20.53 30.77 51.62
C SER A 351 -21.47 29.64 51.20
N ALA A 352 -21.27 29.07 50.01
CA ALA A 352 -21.89 27.79 49.69
C ALA A 352 -21.18 26.71 50.52
N GLY A 353 -21.74 26.38 51.68
CA GLY A 353 -21.33 25.26 52.51
C GLY A 353 -21.68 23.92 51.85
N ASN A 354 -20.77 22.96 51.98
CA ASN A 354 -20.90 21.61 51.40
C ASN A 354 -21.79 20.66 52.22
N SER A 355 -22.74 21.19 53.02
CA SER A 355 -23.49 20.40 54.00
C SER A 355 -24.93 20.11 53.57
N LEU A 356 -25.42 18.92 53.90
CA LEU A 356 -26.81 18.50 53.72
C LEU A 356 -27.80 19.47 54.40
N LEU A 357 -27.37 20.15 55.46
CA LEU A 357 -28.10 21.25 56.11
C LEU A 357 -28.37 22.43 55.18
N GLN A 358 -27.46 22.73 54.24
CA GLN A 358 -27.68 23.78 53.26
C GLN A 358 -28.79 23.38 52.27
N LEU A 359 -28.82 22.11 51.86
CA LEU A 359 -29.89 21.58 51.02
C LEU A 359 -31.24 21.65 51.75
N VAL A 360 -31.30 21.30 53.04
CA VAL A 360 -32.53 21.38 53.85
C VAL A 360 -32.99 22.81 54.11
N SER A 361 -32.05 23.76 54.25
CA SER A 361 -32.37 25.19 54.43
C SER A 361 -32.84 25.88 53.14
N THR A 362 -32.42 25.40 51.98
CA THR A 362 -32.74 26.00 50.66
C THR A 362 -33.87 25.28 49.92
N THR A 363 -34.09 23.98 50.19
CA THR A 363 -35.20 23.19 49.64
C THR A 363 -36.22 22.94 50.76
N SER A 364 -37.34 23.66 50.77
CA SER A 364 -38.34 23.62 51.86
C SER A 364 -39.05 22.25 51.96
N PRO A 365 -38.71 21.37 52.92
CA PRO A 365 -39.52 20.18 53.17
C PRO A 365 -40.66 20.58 54.12
N GLY A 366 -41.89 20.16 53.86
CA GLY A 366 -43.04 20.50 54.73
C GLY A 366 -42.85 20.03 56.19
N GLY A 367 -43.45 20.76 57.14
CA GLY A 367 -43.44 20.42 58.57
C GLY A 367 -42.43 21.22 59.41
N ILE A 368 -41.96 20.63 60.52
CA ILE A 368 -41.04 21.24 61.52
C ILE A 368 -39.74 21.77 60.87
N LEU A 369 -39.27 21.13 59.80
CA LEU A 369 -38.08 21.59 59.05
C LEU A 369 -38.30 22.92 58.32
N ARG A 370 -39.53 23.21 57.86
CA ARG A 370 -39.87 24.52 57.26
C ARG A 370 -39.88 25.62 58.30
N GLU A 371 -40.31 25.31 59.52
CA GLU A 371 -40.37 26.27 60.62
C GLU A 371 -38.97 26.60 61.14
N LEU A 372 -38.12 25.58 61.31
CA LEU A 372 -36.71 25.73 61.69
C LEU A 372 -35.84 26.33 60.57
N GLY A 373 -36.18 26.06 59.30
CA GLY A 373 -35.45 26.55 58.14
C GLY A 373 -35.73 28.01 57.75
N LYS A 374 -36.90 28.56 58.13
CA LYS A 374 -37.27 29.95 57.84
C LYS A 374 -36.28 30.97 58.41
N GLU A 375 -35.72 30.68 59.59
CA GLU A 375 -34.74 31.53 60.26
C GLU A 375 -33.33 31.44 59.65
N CYS A 376 -33.08 30.45 58.78
CA CYS A 376 -31.76 30.14 58.22
C CYS A 376 -31.67 30.37 56.70
N SER A 377 -32.58 31.17 56.13
CA SER A 377 -32.81 31.31 54.67
C SER A 377 -31.67 31.94 53.87
N SER A 378 -30.69 32.58 54.54
CA SER A 378 -29.53 33.21 53.90
C SER A 378 -28.41 32.24 53.50
N GLY A 379 -28.46 30.97 53.93
CA GLY A 379 -27.43 29.95 53.64
C GLY A 379 -26.10 30.20 54.38
N GLY A 380 -25.17 29.23 54.32
CA GLY A 380 -23.92 29.24 55.07
C GLY A 380 -24.03 28.58 56.45
N SER A 381 -23.01 27.82 56.88
CA SER A 381 -23.05 27.03 58.13
C SER A 381 -23.00 27.89 59.40
N GLU A 382 -22.54 29.12 59.24
CA GLU A 382 -22.57 30.21 60.20
C GLU A 382 -24.00 30.69 60.53
N ASN A 383 -24.94 30.59 59.59
CA ASN A 383 -26.31 31.10 59.73
C ASN A 383 -27.32 30.05 60.21
N PHE A 384 -26.88 28.81 60.47
CA PHE A 384 -27.76 27.76 60.98
C PHE A 384 -28.05 27.96 62.47
N SER A 385 -29.34 28.02 62.83
CA SER A 385 -29.80 28.06 64.21
C SER A 385 -29.35 26.81 64.97
N LYS A 386 -29.09 26.94 66.28
CA LYS A 386 -28.73 25.78 67.13
C LYS A 386 -29.78 24.67 67.05
N GLY A 387 -31.06 25.04 66.98
CA GLY A 387 -32.17 24.09 66.84
C GLY A 387 -32.12 23.28 65.55
N LEU A 388 -31.63 23.84 64.44
CA LEU A 388 -31.44 23.11 63.19
C LEU A 388 -30.22 22.19 63.24
N LYS A 389 -29.12 22.61 63.88
CA LYS A 389 -27.90 21.78 64.06
C LYS A 389 -28.16 20.56 64.96
N GLU A 390 -29.04 20.70 65.93
CA GLU A 390 -29.39 19.64 66.90
C GLU A 390 -30.59 18.80 66.46
N ALA A 391 -31.25 19.15 65.35
CA ALA A 391 -32.41 18.44 64.84
C ALA A 391 -32.04 17.01 64.37
N LYS A 392 -32.49 16.00 65.12
CA LYS A 392 -32.34 14.59 64.74
C LYS A 392 -33.34 14.22 63.66
N LEU A 393 -32.87 14.10 62.41
CA LEU A 393 -33.65 13.57 61.30
C LEU A 393 -33.88 12.07 61.49
N ARG A 394 -35.14 11.64 61.54
CA ARG A 394 -35.51 10.22 61.49
C ARG A 394 -35.79 9.84 60.04
N PHE A 395 -34.91 9.02 59.44
CA PHE A 395 -35.13 8.50 58.10
C PHE A 395 -35.95 7.20 58.15
N GLY A 396 -37.08 7.19 57.44
CA GLY A 396 -37.79 6.00 56.96
C GLY A 396 -38.39 5.06 58.00
N MET A 397 -39.72 5.12 58.18
CA MET A 397 -40.46 3.91 58.58
C MET A 397 -40.62 3.03 57.35
N LYS A 398 -40.04 1.83 57.37
CA LYS A 398 -40.42 0.77 56.45
C LYS A 398 -41.86 0.37 56.80
N ARG A 399 -42.83 0.66 55.93
CA ARG A 399 -44.17 0.08 56.04
C ARG A 399 -44.07 -1.37 55.61
N THR A 400 -44.06 -2.28 56.57
CA THR A 400 -44.47 -3.67 56.36
C THR A 400 -45.95 -3.78 56.76
N ASP A 401 -46.71 -4.61 56.04
CA ASP A 401 -48.17 -4.74 56.19
C ASP A 401 -48.64 -5.32 57.54
N GLU A 402 -47.75 -5.52 58.50
CA GLU A 402 -48.05 -5.99 59.84
C GLU A 402 -47.64 -4.95 60.88
N GLY A 403 -48.54 -4.00 61.20
CA GLY A 403 -48.55 -3.22 62.44
C GLY A 403 -47.32 -2.35 62.79
N PRO A 404 -47.45 -1.38 63.70
CA PRO A 404 -46.31 -0.57 64.12
C PRO A 404 -45.49 -1.32 65.18
N GLU A 405 -44.48 -2.08 64.75
CA GLU A 405 -43.43 -2.54 65.66
C GLU A 405 -42.42 -1.41 65.90
N ALA A 406 -42.26 -1.00 67.16
CA ALA A 406 -41.33 0.03 67.55
C ALA A 406 -39.89 -0.49 67.42
N ALA A 407 -39.26 -0.25 66.27
CA ALA A 407 -37.83 -0.46 66.12
C ALA A 407 -37.06 0.50 67.04
N LYS A 408 -36.51 -0.04 68.15
CA LYS A 408 -35.37 0.58 68.85
C LYS A 408 -34.19 0.59 67.88
N SER A 409 -33.93 1.73 67.24
CA SER A 409 -32.63 2.00 66.63
C SER A 409 -31.93 3.10 67.42
N ASP A 410 -30.91 2.69 68.19
CA ASP A 410 -29.92 3.58 68.82
C ASP A 410 -28.90 4.10 67.78
N GLY A 411 -29.40 4.46 66.59
CA GLY A 411 -28.61 5.03 65.50
C GLY A 411 -28.70 6.55 65.50
N ALA A 412 -28.19 7.20 66.55
CA ALA A 412 -28.02 8.65 66.53
C ALA A 412 -26.81 8.99 65.64
N VAL A 413 -27.07 9.39 64.39
CA VAL A 413 -26.04 10.04 63.54
C VAL A 413 -26.06 11.52 63.84
N ALA A 414 -25.01 12.02 64.48
CA ALA A 414 -24.75 13.45 64.59
C ALA A 414 -24.27 13.96 63.22
N LEU A 415 -24.91 15.01 62.71
CA LEU A 415 -24.46 15.75 61.54
C LEU A 415 -23.38 16.74 62.00
N PHE A 416 -22.13 16.50 61.63
CA PHE A 416 -21.08 17.52 61.65
C PHE A 416 -21.00 18.22 60.30
#